data_AF-A0A937QQI3-F1
#
_entry.id   AF-A0A937QQI3-F1
#
_cell.length_a   1.000
_cell.length_b   1.000
_cell.length_c   1.000
_cell.angle_alpha   90.00
_cell.angle_beta   90.00
_cell.angle_gamma   90.00
#
_symmetry.space_group_name_H-M   'P 1'
#
loop_
_entity.id
_entity.type
_entity.pdbx_description
1 polymer ?
#
loop_
_entity_poly.entity_id
_entity_poly.type
_entity_poly.pdbx_seq_one_letter_code
_entity_poly.pdbx_strand_id
1 'polypeptide(L)'
;MNSTETREIRKFGLIALVFFGCICILGILLKRPLPTYLFGFLSAVGLGFVVFPSHLRPLYSVWVRIGHTLGRIVTTLLLSLAYYLVITPSGLIKRIFGGTPLPIKPNRELSSYWVARTEPVQPKERFLKRY
;
A
#
# COMPACT_ATOMS: atom_id res chain seq x y z
N MET A 1 22.37 20.41 -10.02
CA MET A 1 21.95 19.78 -11.28
C MET A 1 22.30 18.29 -11.19
N ASN A 2 21.40 17.46 -10.65
CA ASN A 2 21.73 16.06 -10.37
C ASN A 2 21.47 15.18 -11.61
N SER A 3 22.46 14.39 -11.99
CA SER A 3 22.39 13.44 -13.12
C SER A 3 21.35 12.34 -12.90
N THR A 4 21.03 12.03 -11.64
CA THR A 4 20.05 11.01 -11.24
C THR A 4 18.63 11.36 -11.68
N GLU A 5 18.16 12.60 -11.43
CA GLU A 5 16.79 13.01 -11.78
C GLU A 5 16.51 12.98 -13.28
N THR A 6 17.50 13.35 -14.09
CA THR A 6 17.34 13.36 -15.56
C THR A 6 17.19 11.94 -16.12
N ARG A 7 17.83 10.96 -15.48
CA ARG A 7 17.70 9.54 -15.86
C ARG A 7 16.33 8.97 -15.46
N GLU A 8 15.81 9.35 -14.29
CA GLU A 8 14.47 8.94 -13.83
C GLU A 8 13.36 9.48 -14.74
N ILE A 9 13.44 10.76 -15.15
CA ILE A 9 12.48 11.35 -16.11
C ILE A 9 12.49 10.61 -17.45
N ARG A 10 13.67 10.25 -17.97
CA ARG A 10 13.79 9.48 -19.21
C ARG A 10 13.21 8.08 -19.11
N LYS A 11 13.44 7.38 -17.99
CA LYS A 11 12.83 6.05 -17.73
C LYS A 11 11.31 6.16 -17.68
N PHE A 12 10.78 7.17 -17.00
CA PHE A 12 9.34 7.40 -16.93
C PHE A 12 8.74 7.66 -18.33
N GLY A 13 9.37 8.52 -19.13
CA GLY A 13 8.96 8.75 -20.52
C GLY A 13 9.01 7.48 -21.38
N LEU A 14 10.05 6.65 -21.21
CA LEU A 14 10.17 5.36 -21.91
C LEU A 14 9.03 4.40 -21.52
N ILE A 15 8.74 4.27 -20.23
CA ILE A 15 7.66 3.41 -19.72
C ILE A 15 6.31 3.90 -20.26
N ALA A 16 6.05 5.21 -20.21
CA ALA A 16 4.83 5.80 -20.74
C ALA A 16 4.69 5.54 -22.25
N LEU A 17 5.77 5.73 -23.03
CA LEU A 17 5.77 5.48 -24.47
C LEU A 17 5.47 4.02 -24.80
N VAL A 18 6.10 3.07 -24.10
CA VAL A 18 5.84 1.63 -24.30
C VAL A 18 4.41 1.28 -23.91
N PHE A 19 3.94 1.77 -22.76
CA PHE A 19 2.61 1.46 -22.24
C PHE A 19 1.50 2.02 -23.13
N PHE A 20 1.55 3.33 -23.45
CA PHE A 20 0.56 3.96 -24.33
C PHE A 20 0.71 3.49 -25.78
N GLY A 21 1.93 3.26 -26.26
CA GLY A 21 2.19 2.69 -27.58
C GLY A 21 1.57 1.31 -27.75
N CYS A 22 1.73 0.42 -26.76
CA CYS A 22 1.13 -0.91 -26.78
C CYS A 22 -0.41 -0.85 -26.79
N ILE A 23 -1.01 0.01 -25.96
CA ILE A 23 -2.47 0.21 -25.95
C ILE A 23 -2.96 0.79 -27.28
N CYS A 24 -2.21 1.70 -27.89
CA CYS A 24 -2.54 2.29 -29.19
C CYS A 24 -2.53 1.23 -30.30
N ILE A 25 -1.51 0.36 -30.32
CA ILE A 25 -1.42 -0.78 -31.25
C ILE A 25 -2.60 -1.74 -31.04
N LEU A 26 -2.94 -2.05 -29.79
CA LEU A 26 -4.09 -2.89 -29.44
C LEU A 26 -5.43 -2.28 -29.88
N GLY A 27 -5.57 -0.96 -29.78
CA GLY A 27 -6.75 -0.21 -30.24
C GLY A 27 -6.93 -0.26 -31.76
N ILE A 28 -5.83 -0.18 -32.51
CA ILE A 28 -5.82 -0.34 -33.98
C ILE A 28 -6.24 -1.77 -34.35
N LEU A 29 -5.71 -2.78 -33.65
CA LEU A 29 -6.05 -4.20 -33.86
C LEU A 29 -7.53 -4.51 -33.59
N LEU A 30 -8.15 -3.82 -32.62
CA LEU A 30 -9.57 -4.00 -32.27
C LEU A 30 -10.55 -3.19 -33.16
N LYS A 31 -10.07 -2.46 -34.19
CA LYS A 31 -10.87 -1.66 -35.15
C LYS A 31 -11.91 -0.73 -34.51
N ARG A 32 -11.62 -0.18 -33.32
CA ARG A 32 -12.46 0.84 -32.67
C ARG A 32 -11.84 2.21 -32.98
N PRO A 33 -12.53 3.10 -33.73
CA PRO A 33 -11.93 4.34 -34.21
C PRO A 33 -11.76 5.39 -33.10
N LEU A 34 -12.70 5.45 -32.13
CA LEU A 34 -12.69 6.45 -31.06
C LEU A 34 -11.50 6.31 -30.09
N PRO A 35 -11.12 5.11 -29.60
CA PRO A 35 -9.94 4.95 -28.76
C PRO A 35 -8.61 5.23 -29.48
N THR A 36 -8.54 4.95 -30.78
CA THR A 36 -7.29 4.98 -31.55
C THR A 36 -6.70 6.39 -31.66
N TYR A 37 -7.53 7.40 -31.93
CA TYR A 37 -7.07 8.80 -31.98
C TYR A 37 -6.68 9.35 -30.61
N LEU A 38 -7.42 8.98 -29.55
CA LEU A 38 -7.12 9.42 -28.18
C LEU A 38 -5.79 8.84 -27.67
N PHE A 39 -5.56 7.54 -27.90
CA PHE A 39 -4.32 6.86 -27.52
C PHE A 39 -3.13 7.28 -28.40
N GLY A 40 -3.36 7.60 -29.68
CA GLY A 40 -2.34 8.16 -30.57
C GLY A 40 -1.87 9.54 -30.11
N PHE A 41 -2.80 10.41 -29.71
CA PHE A 41 -2.48 11.71 -29.12
C PHE A 41 -1.70 11.56 -27.81
N LEU A 42 -2.12 10.66 -26.91
CA LEU A 42 -1.39 10.37 -25.67
C LEU A 42 0.01 9.80 -25.92
N SER A 43 0.19 8.98 -26.95
CA SER A 43 1.49 8.46 -27.37
C SER A 43 2.41 9.57 -27.89
N ALA A 44 1.88 10.51 -28.68
CA ALA A 44 2.61 11.69 -29.15
C ALA A 44 3.01 12.62 -27.98
N VAL A 45 2.14 12.78 -26.98
CA VAL A 45 2.45 13.50 -25.73
C VAL A 45 3.53 12.77 -24.93
N GLY A 46 3.49 11.44 -24.87
CA GLY A 46 4.54 10.60 -24.28
C GLY A 46 5.88 10.74 -25.00
N LEU A 47 5.86 10.86 -26.33
CA LEU A 47 7.05 11.15 -27.14
C LEU A 47 7.62 12.54 -26.84
N GLY A 48 6.76 13.55 -26.67
CA GLY A 48 7.14 14.89 -26.23
C GLY A 48 7.85 14.90 -24.87
N PHE A 49 7.43 14.00 -23.97
CA PHE A 49 8.08 13.77 -22.67
C PHE A 49 9.50 13.20 -22.77
N VAL A 50 9.78 12.40 -23.81
CA VAL A 50 11.10 11.82 -24.07
C VAL A 50 12.04 12.85 -24.71
N VAL A 51 11.53 13.71 -25.59
CA VAL A 51 12.35 14.66 -26.38
C VAL A 51 12.70 15.93 -25.59
N PHE A 52 11.82 16.43 -24.70
CA PHE A 52 12.07 17.67 -23.95
C PHE A 52 12.04 17.47 -22.41
N PRO A 53 13.09 16.87 -21.82
CA PRO A 53 13.15 16.62 -20.38
C PRO A 53 13.28 17.91 -19.54
N SER A 54 13.67 19.04 -20.12
CA SER A 54 13.93 20.30 -19.40
C SER A 54 12.67 21.08 -19.03
N HIS A 55 11.65 21.12 -19.90
CA HIS A 55 10.42 21.89 -19.67
C HIS A 55 9.36 21.12 -18.88
N LEU A 56 9.43 19.78 -18.90
CA LEU A 56 8.41 18.90 -18.29
C LEU A 56 8.76 18.43 -16.86
N ARG A 57 9.88 18.89 -16.30
CA ARG A 57 10.29 18.66 -14.90
C ARG A 57 9.22 19.03 -13.85
N PRO A 58 8.65 20.26 -13.85
CA PRO A 58 7.66 20.62 -12.84
C PRO A 58 6.40 19.75 -12.93
N LEU A 59 5.98 19.40 -14.16
CA LEU A 59 4.82 18.55 -14.38
C LEU A 59 5.04 17.12 -13.87
N TYR A 60 6.21 16.53 -14.14
CA TYR A 60 6.57 15.21 -13.59
C TYR A 60 6.60 15.20 -12.06
N SER A 61 7.18 16.23 -11.45
CA SER A 61 7.25 16.34 -9.99
C SER A 61 5.85 16.42 -9.36
N VAL A 62 4.95 17.23 -9.94
CA VAL A 62 3.56 17.32 -9.51
C VAL A 62 2.84 15.98 -9.69
N TRP A 63 3.03 15.31 -10.82
CA TRP A 63 2.43 14.00 -11.09
C TRP A 63 2.88 12.92 -10.10
N VAL A 64 4.18 12.84 -9.82
CA VAL A 64 4.74 11.91 -8.82
C VAL A 64 4.19 12.22 -7.43
N ARG A 65 4.06 13.50 -7.07
CA ARG A 65 3.47 13.90 -5.79
C ARG A 65 2.01 13.47 -5.66
N ILE A 66 1.22 13.62 -6.73
CA ILE A 66 -0.16 13.12 -6.79
C ILE A 66 -0.18 11.60 -6.63
N GLY A 67 0.69 10.88 -7.36
CA GLY A 67 0.82 9.43 -7.27
C GLY A 67 1.14 8.96 -5.84
N HIS A 68 2.07 9.64 -5.16
CA HIS A 68 2.39 9.36 -3.76
C HIS A 68 1.21 9.60 -2.81
N THR A 69 0.49 10.72 -2.97
CA THR A 69 -0.69 10.99 -2.14
C THR A 69 -1.79 9.95 -2.36
N LEU A 70 -2.03 9.56 -3.62
CA LEU A 70 -2.99 8.54 -3.97
C LEU A 70 -2.59 7.18 -3.39
N GLY A 71 -1.31 6.81 -3.51
CA GLY A 71 -0.76 5.59 -2.92
C GLY A 71 -1.00 5.54 -1.41
N ARG A 72 -0.72 6.64 -0.69
CA ARG A 72 -0.98 6.72 0.76
C ARG A 72 -2.46 6.54 1.10
N ILE A 73 -3.36 7.15 0.32
CA ILE A 73 -4.81 7.00 0.50
C ILE A 73 -5.22 5.54 0.27
N VAL A 74 -4.77 4.91 -0.81
CA VAL A 74 -5.08 3.52 -1.15
C VAL A 74 -4.57 2.58 -0.06
N THR A 75 -3.31 2.71 0.38
CA THR A 75 -2.76 1.88 1.45
C THR A 75 -3.55 2.05 2.76
N THR A 76 -3.89 3.29 3.12
CA THR A 76 -4.66 3.57 4.34
C THR A 76 -6.08 3.00 4.25
N LEU A 77 -6.74 3.15 3.09
CA LEU A 77 -8.05 2.59 2.83
C LEU A 77 -8.04 1.06 2.90
N LEU A 78 -7.06 0.41 2.26
CA LEU A 78 -6.94 -1.04 2.24
C LEU A 78 -6.72 -1.59 3.65
N LEU A 79 -5.85 -0.93 4.44
CA LEU A 79 -5.57 -1.31 5.81
C LEU A 79 -6.78 -1.10 6.73
N SER A 80 -7.47 0.04 6.62
CA SER A 80 -8.72 0.29 7.34
C SER A 80 -9.79 -0.74 6.98
N LEU A 81 -9.97 -1.02 5.69
CA LEU A 81 -10.96 -1.97 5.23
C LEU A 81 -10.66 -3.38 5.75
N ALA A 82 -9.40 -3.82 5.69
CA ALA A 82 -8.97 -5.09 6.26
C ALA A 82 -9.22 -5.14 7.78
N TYR A 83 -8.95 -4.05 8.51
CA TYR A 83 -9.20 -3.97 9.93
C TYR A 83 -10.70 -4.08 10.27
N TYR A 84 -11.55 -3.36 9.54
CA TYR A 84 -12.99 -3.35 9.80
C TYR A 84 -13.72 -4.59 9.27
N LEU A 85 -13.25 -5.23 8.21
CA LEU A 85 -13.86 -6.44 7.65
C LEU A 85 -13.33 -7.74 8.23
N VAL A 86 -12.11 -7.77 8.75
CA VAL A 86 -11.48 -9.01 9.24
C VAL A 86 -11.28 -8.96 10.75
N ILE A 87 -10.51 -7.97 11.23
CA ILE A 87 -10.08 -7.92 12.64
C ILE A 87 -11.25 -7.59 13.56
N THR A 88 -12.03 -6.56 13.21
CA THR A 88 -13.16 -6.09 14.02
C THR A 88 -14.25 -7.15 14.17
N PRO A 89 -14.75 -7.81 13.10
CA PRO A 89 -15.75 -8.87 13.26
C PRO A 89 -15.17 -10.11 13.92
N SER A 90 -13.88 -10.45 13.70
CA SER A 90 -13.24 -11.54 14.45
C SER A 90 -13.26 -11.29 15.97
N GLY A 91 -12.94 -10.06 16.39
CA GLY A 91 -13.04 -9.66 17.79
C GLY A 91 -14.48 -9.64 18.32
N LEU A 92 -15.43 -9.19 17.50
CA LEU A 92 -16.85 -9.17 17.86
C LEU A 92 -17.43 -10.58 18.00
N ILE A 93 -17.10 -11.49 17.09
CA ILE A 93 -17.42 -12.92 17.17
C ILE A 93 -16.87 -13.49 18.48
N LYS A 94 -15.58 -13.28 18.77
CA LYS A 94 -14.98 -13.74 20.03
C LYS A 94 -15.72 -13.22 21.27
N ARG A 95 -16.18 -11.96 21.22
CA ARG A 95 -16.95 -11.32 22.31
C ARG A 95 -18.35 -11.93 22.45
N ILE A 96 -19.02 -12.28 21.36
CA ILE A 96 -20.35 -12.93 21.37
C ILE A 96 -20.24 -14.39 21.86
N PHE A 97 -19.22 -15.13 21.40
CA PHE A 97 -18.98 -16.52 21.79
C PHE A 97 -18.31 -16.69 23.17
N GLY A 98 -18.23 -15.62 23.98
CA GLY A 98 -17.85 -15.71 25.39
C GLY A 98 -16.35 -15.83 25.70
N GLY A 99 -15.47 -15.67 24.71
CA GLY A 99 -14.03 -15.74 24.88
C GLY A 99 -13.43 -14.43 25.39
N THR A 100 -13.73 -13.98 26.60
CA THR A 100 -12.97 -12.88 27.23
C THR A 100 -11.65 -13.42 27.76
N PRO A 101 -10.49 -13.04 27.17
CA PRO A 101 -9.20 -13.59 27.59
C PRO A 101 -8.75 -13.08 28.96
N LEU A 102 -9.31 -11.96 29.43
CA LEU A 102 -9.07 -11.44 30.77
C LEU A 102 -10.40 -10.97 31.40
N PRO A 103 -10.55 -11.11 32.72
CA PRO A 103 -11.63 -10.46 33.45
C PRO A 103 -11.40 -8.93 33.43
N ILE A 104 -12.14 -8.23 32.56
CA ILE A 104 -12.05 -6.77 32.38
C ILE A 104 -12.79 -6.03 33.50
N LYS A 105 -13.72 -6.71 34.17
CA LYS A 105 -14.49 -6.13 35.29
C LYS A 105 -13.69 -6.29 36.59
N PRO A 106 -13.38 -5.19 37.30
CA PRO A 106 -12.81 -5.29 38.63
C PRO A 106 -13.82 -5.95 39.56
N ASN A 107 -13.45 -7.10 40.12
CA ASN A 107 -14.21 -7.78 41.15
C ASN A 107 -13.84 -7.17 42.52
N ARG A 108 -14.82 -6.52 43.17
CA ARG A 108 -14.64 -5.92 44.50
C ARG A 108 -14.62 -6.94 45.64
N GLU A 109 -15.01 -8.18 45.37
CA GLU A 109 -15.04 -9.26 46.37
C GLU A 109 -13.69 -10.00 46.48
N LEU A 110 -12.79 -9.83 45.49
CA LEU A 110 -11.46 -10.44 45.51
C LEU A 110 -10.49 -9.55 46.29
N SER A 111 -9.86 -10.13 47.32
CA SER A 111 -8.78 -9.49 48.09
C SER A 111 -7.50 -9.31 47.28
N SER A 112 -7.29 -10.12 46.24
CA SER A 112 -6.15 -10.03 45.33
C SER A 112 -6.49 -10.66 43.98
N TYR A 113 -6.02 -10.05 42.89
CA TYR A 113 -6.06 -10.62 41.53
C TYR A 113 -4.92 -11.60 41.26
N TRP A 114 -4.09 -11.89 42.27
CA TRP A 114 -2.94 -12.76 42.12
C TRP A 114 -3.37 -14.20 41.90
N VAL A 115 -3.12 -14.72 40.70
CA VAL A 115 -3.30 -16.14 40.39
C VAL A 115 -2.03 -16.88 40.83
N ALA A 116 -2.16 -17.72 41.86
CA ALA A 116 -1.07 -18.59 42.29
C ALA A 116 -0.66 -19.50 41.12
N ARG A 117 0.64 -19.51 40.81
CA ARG A 117 1.16 -20.41 39.77
C ARG A 117 1.18 -21.82 40.32
N THR A 118 0.53 -22.74 39.62
CA THR A 118 0.59 -24.18 39.91
C THR A 118 1.86 -24.81 39.37
N GLU A 119 2.53 -24.15 38.41
CA GLU A 119 3.76 -24.64 37.80
C GLU A 119 4.99 -24.43 38.71
N PRO A 120 5.89 -25.43 38.81
CA PRO A 120 7.13 -25.28 39.54
C PRO A 120 8.02 -24.20 38.90
N VAL A 121 8.84 -23.54 39.74
CA VAL A 121 9.77 -22.50 39.30
C VAL A 121 10.63 -23.04 38.16
N GLN A 122 10.61 -22.36 37.01
CA GLN A 122 11.37 -22.82 35.86
C GLN A 122 12.88 -22.77 36.14
N PRO A 123 13.65 -23.78 35.69
CA PRO A 123 15.09 -23.85 35.93
C PRO A 123 15.82 -22.63 35.36
N LYS A 124 16.81 -22.11 36.12
CA LYS A 124 17.60 -20.93 35.72
C LYS A 124 18.28 -21.09 34.35
N GLU A 125 18.61 -22.33 33.98
CA GLU A 125 19.23 -22.70 32.70
C GLU A 125 18.39 -22.30 31.47
N ARG A 126 17.06 -22.25 31.59
CA ARG A 126 16.17 -21.89 30.47
C ARG A 126 16.29 -20.41 30.07
N PHE A 127 16.79 -19.55 30.97
CA PHE A 127 16.97 -18.12 30.71
C PHE A 127 18.27 -17.80 29.96
N LEU A 128 19.28 -18.67 30.05
CA LEU A 128 20.59 -18.46 29.41
C LEU A 128 20.56 -18.63 27.89
N LYS A 129 19.54 -19.30 27.33
CA LYS A 129 19.39 -19.56 25.88
C LYS A 129 18.77 -18.41 25.07
N ARG A 130 18.43 -17.28 25.70
CA ARG A 130 17.73 -16.15 25.07
C ARG A 130 18.61 -14.90 24.83
N TYR A 131 19.87 -14.97 25.22
CA TYR A 131 20.92 -14.01 24.85
C TYR A 131 21.92 -14.72 23.94
#